data_AF-A0A937WKN4-F1
#
_entry.id   AF-A0A937WKN4-F1
#
_cell.length_a   1.000
_cell.length_b   1.000
_cell.length_c   1.000
_cell.angle_alpha   90.00
_cell.angle_beta   90.00
_cell.angle_gamma   90.00
#
_symmetry.space_group_name_H-M   'P 1'
#
loop_
_entity.id
_entity.type
_entity.pdbx_description
1 polymer ?
#
loop_
_entity_poly.entity_id
_entity_poly.type
_entity_poly.pdbx_seq_one_letter_code
_entity_poly.pdbx_strand_id
1 'polypeptide(L)'
;MNKKQLIVSLIILFSLVIFFIVFQAWAGSNTYCIKCKSGTGRTVFNADIWDISSEIEKAEFSIDGEKNTWTNKDKAHVVWDADNGVFTIYITGKDGPYVVFWAIPSTFKIIIDTYQRQKYEFKANIHGTEPRKHKDLLSPTIELYCTFDYEV
;
A
#
# COMPACT_ATOMS: atom_id res chain seq x y z
N MET A 1 -8.82 -48.37 24.53
CA MET A 1 -8.26 -47.06 24.96
C MET A 1 -9.16 -46.49 26.05
N ASN A 2 -8.63 -46.13 27.23
CA ASN A 2 -9.48 -45.67 28.34
C ASN A 2 -9.81 -44.16 28.22
N LYS A 3 -10.85 -43.70 28.93
CA LYS A 3 -11.35 -42.31 28.86
C LYS A 3 -10.27 -41.26 29.17
N LYS A 4 -9.30 -41.57 30.06
CA LYS A 4 -8.16 -40.67 30.35
C LYS A 4 -7.19 -40.59 29.17
N GLN A 5 -6.87 -41.71 28.53
CA GLN A 5 -6.03 -41.72 27.33
C GLN A 5 -6.68 -40.97 26.15
N LEU A 6 -8.00 -41.10 25.96
CA LEU A 6 -8.71 -40.36 24.91
C LEU A 6 -8.65 -38.84 25.15
N ILE A 7 -8.80 -38.39 26.40
CA ILE A 7 -8.72 -36.96 26.77
C ILE A 7 -7.30 -36.41 26.56
N VAL A 8 -6.27 -37.15 26.98
CA VAL A 8 -4.87 -36.74 26.78
C VAL A 8 -4.54 -36.64 25.29
N SER A 9 -4.96 -37.61 24.48
CA SER A 9 -4.76 -37.56 23.03
C SER A 9 -5.48 -36.38 22.38
N LEU A 10 -6.69 -36.03 22.85
CA LEU A 10 -7.41 -34.85 22.35
C LEU A 10 -6.70 -33.54 22.66
N ILE A 11 -6.15 -33.39 23.87
CA ILE A 11 -5.45 -32.17 24.30
C ILE A 11 -4.15 -31.97 23.50
N ILE A 12 -3.42 -33.05 23.25
CA ILE A 12 -2.20 -33.02 22.43
C ILE A 12 -2.55 -32.62 20.99
N LEU A 13 -3.59 -33.25 20.42
CA LEU A 13 -4.04 -32.92 19.06
C LEU A 13 -4.48 -31.45 18.95
N PHE A 14 -5.22 -30.94 19.94
CA PHE A 14 -5.67 -29.56 19.98
C PHE A 14 -4.51 -28.57 20.11
N SER A 15 -3.50 -28.89 20.93
CA SER A 15 -2.29 -28.07 21.08
C SER A 15 -1.45 -28.04 19.80
N LEU A 16 -1.35 -29.16 19.09
CA LEU A 16 -0.65 -29.24 17.80
C LEU A 16 -1.36 -28.42 16.72
N VAL A 17 -2.69 -28.43 16.69
CA VAL A 17 -3.49 -27.62 15.76
C VAL A 17 -3.31 -26.12 16.03
N ILE A 18 -3.34 -25.69 17.30
CA ILE A 18 -3.10 -24.28 17.65
C ILE A 18 -1.69 -23.85 17.23
N PHE A 19 -0.67 -24.68 17.51
CA PHE A 19 0.70 -24.38 17.12
C PHE A 19 0.86 -24.25 15.60
N PHE A 20 0.18 -25.10 14.82
CA PHE A 20 0.20 -25.05 13.37
C PHE A 20 -0.51 -23.80 12.81
N ILE A 21 -1.61 -23.35 13.44
CA ILE A 21 -2.33 -22.14 13.04
C ILE A 21 -1.49 -20.88 13.30
N VAL A 22 -0.77 -20.81 14.43
CA VAL A 22 0.08 -19.65 14.75
C VAL A 22 1.28 -19.55 13.78
N PHE A 23 1.79 -20.69 13.30
CA PHE A 23 2.90 -20.72 12.34
C PHE A 23 2.51 -20.25 10.93
N GLN A 24 1.22 -20.33 10.56
CA GLN A 24 0.72 -19.92 9.23
C GLN A 24 0.45 -18.40 9.14
N ALA A 25 0.49 -17.66 10.25
CA ALA A 25 0.14 -16.24 10.27
C ALA A 25 1.25 -15.29 9.78
N TRP A 26 2.42 -15.83 9.40
CA TRP A 26 3.54 -15.07 8.83
C TRP A 26 3.69 -15.42 7.34
N ALA A 27 2.64 -15.13 6.56
CA ALA A 27 2.79 -15.04 5.12
C ALA A 27 3.13 -13.59 4.81
N GLY A 28 4.39 -13.30 4.48
CA GLY A 28 4.73 -11.98 3.97
C GLY A 28 4.04 -11.69 2.64
N SER A 29 3.96 -10.41 2.34
CA SER A 29 3.31 -9.83 1.19
C SER A 29 4.37 -9.35 0.20
N ASN A 30 4.39 -9.94 -1.01
CA ASN A 30 5.20 -9.43 -2.13
C ASN A 30 4.66 -8.11 -2.72
N THR A 31 3.82 -7.40 -1.96
CA THR A 31 3.20 -6.14 -2.33
C THR A 31 3.63 -5.09 -1.33
N TYR A 32 4.19 -3.99 -1.81
CA TYR A 32 4.44 -2.82 -0.98
C TYR A 32 3.24 -1.87 -1.02
N CYS A 33 2.86 -1.38 0.15
CA CYS A 33 1.66 -0.60 0.39
C CYS A 33 2.03 0.86 0.66
N ILE A 34 1.43 1.76 -0.10
CA ILE A 34 1.52 3.20 0.11
C ILE A 34 0.21 3.68 0.69
N LYS A 35 0.29 4.44 1.78
CA LYS A 35 -0.84 5.14 2.37
C LYS A 35 -0.48 6.59 2.60
N CYS A 36 -1.24 7.49 2.00
CA CYS A 36 -0.97 8.91 2.02
C CYS A 36 -2.22 9.71 2.36
N LYS A 37 -2.03 10.81 3.11
CA LYS A 37 -3.12 11.71 3.49
C LYS A 37 -2.65 13.17 3.48
N SER A 38 -3.47 14.09 2.99
CA SER A 38 -3.16 15.53 3.10
C SER A 38 -3.28 16.01 4.55
N GLY A 39 -2.68 17.16 4.88
CA GLY A 39 -2.72 17.71 6.23
C GLY A 39 -4.13 17.95 6.78
N THR A 40 -5.11 18.23 5.91
CA THR A 40 -6.53 18.36 6.29
C THR A 40 -7.26 17.02 6.39
N GLY A 41 -6.68 15.97 5.81
CA GLY A 41 -7.30 14.67 5.72
C GLY A 41 -8.32 14.50 4.60
N ARG A 42 -8.60 15.54 3.83
CA ARG A 42 -9.60 15.54 2.75
C ARG A 42 -9.16 14.77 1.52
N THR A 43 -7.84 14.69 1.31
CA THR A 43 -7.23 14.00 0.18
C THR A 43 -6.52 12.75 0.71
N VAL A 44 -6.83 11.61 0.11
CA VAL A 44 -6.20 10.33 0.44
C VAL A 44 -5.73 9.68 -0.86
N PHE A 45 -4.52 9.16 -0.83
CA PHE A 45 -3.98 8.32 -1.90
C PHE A 45 -3.47 7.01 -1.30
N ASN A 46 -3.94 5.89 -1.80
CA ASN A 46 -3.44 4.57 -1.43
C ASN A 46 -3.06 3.81 -2.70
N ALA A 47 -1.97 3.04 -2.65
CA ALA A 47 -1.60 2.16 -3.73
C ALA A 47 -0.93 0.89 -3.20
N ASP A 48 -1.32 -0.24 -3.78
CA ASP A 48 -0.75 -1.56 -3.55
C ASP A 48 0.00 -1.94 -4.83
N ILE A 49 1.31 -2.18 -4.73
CA ILE A 49 2.20 -2.35 -5.88
C ILE A 49 3.02 -3.63 -5.70
N TRP A 50 3.08 -4.45 -6.76
CA TRP A 50 3.87 -5.67 -6.77
C TRP A 50 5.36 -5.37 -6.82
N ASP A 51 6.13 -6.02 -5.96
CA ASP A 51 7.56 -5.81 -5.81
C ASP A 51 8.38 -6.15 -7.07
N ILE A 52 8.08 -7.28 -7.72
CA ILE A 52 8.85 -7.82 -8.85
C ILE A 52 8.58 -7.05 -10.15
N SER A 53 7.30 -6.78 -10.44
CA SER A 53 6.90 -6.19 -11.73
C SER A 53 6.74 -4.67 -11.67
N SER A 54 6.69 -4.10 -10.46
CA SER A 54 6.31 -2.69 -10.26
C SER A 54 4.96 -2.34 -10.89
N GLU A 55 4.08 -3.34 -11.02
CA GLU A 55 2.70 -3.17 -11.46
C GLU A 55 1.81 -2.80 -10.28
N ILE A 56 0.81 -1.96 -10.53
CA ILE A 56 -0.21 -1.69 -9.51
C ILE A 56 -1.15 -2.89 -9.41
N GLU A 57 -1.43 -3.35 -8.21
CA GLU A 57 -2.58 -4.21 -7.96
C GLU A 57 -3.84 -3.37 -7.89
N LYS A 58 -3.74 -2.27 -7.14
CA LYS A 58 -4.82 -1.31 -6.92
C LYS A 58 -4.26 0.05 -6.53
N ALA A 59 -4.89 1.11 -7.00
CA ALA A 59 -4.65 2.47 -6.49
C ALA A 59 -5.96 3.24 -6.33
N GLU A 60 -6.07 4.08 -5.31
CA GLU A 60 -7.22 4.94 -5.05
C GLU A 60 -6.76 6.37 -4.76
N PHE A 61 -7.23 7.33 -5.55
CA PHE A 61 -7.05 8.76 -5.31
C PHE A 61 -8.41 9.37 -4.99
N SER A 62 -8.55 9.97 -3.81
CA SER A 62 -9.81 10.54 -3.36
C SER A 62 -9.67 11.95 -2.82
N ILE A 63 -10.71 12.77 -3.05
CA ILE A 63 -10.86 14.10 -2.47
C ILE A 63 -12.30 14.22 -1.96
N ASP A 64 -12.47 14.53 -0.68
CA ASP A 64 -13.78 14.67 -0.03
C ASP A 64 -14.64 13.39 -0.07
N GLY A 65 -14.01 12.22 -0.18
CA GLY A 65 -14.67 10.91 -0.24
C GLY A 65 -15.08 10.46 -1.65
N GLU A 66 -15.07 11.35 -2.65
CA GLU A 66 -15.15 10.96 -4.07
C GLU A 66 -13.80 10.43 -4.54
N LYS A 67 -13.78 9.37 -5.37
CA LYS A 67 -12.53 8.68 -5.72
C LYS A 67 -12.43 8.24 -7.18
N ASN A 68 -11.21 8.28 -7.69
CA ASN A 68 -10.77 7.53 -8.86
C ASN A 68 -10.07 6.25 -8.38
N THR A 69 -10.31 5.15 -9.07
CA THR A 69 -9.74 3.83 -8.74
C THR A 69 -9.08 3.26 -9.98
N TRP A 70 -7.87 2.73 -9.81
CA TRP A 70 -7.14 2.00 -10.83
C TRP A 70 -6.84 0.59 -10.34
N THR A 71 -6.71 -0.33 -11.28
CA THR A 71 -6.45 -1.76 -11.05
C THR A 71 -5.30 -2.22 -11.91
N ASN A 72 -4.89 -3.49 -11.77
CA ASN A 72 -3.88 -4.11 -12.62
C ASN A 72 -4.17 -4.11 -14.14
N LYS A 73 -5.36 -3.70 -14.58
CA LYS A 73 -5.70 -3.53 -16.00
C LYS A 73 -5.32 -2.14 -16.54
N ASP A 74 -5.05 -1.19 -15.65
CA ASP A 74 -4.68 0.17 -16.00
C ASP A 74 -3.15 0.28 -16.14
N LYS A 75 -2.70 1.29 -16.90
CA LYS A 75 -1.26 1.46 -17.14
C LYS A 75 -0.65 2.23 -15.99
N ALA A 76 0.34 1.64 -15.35
CA ALA A 76 1.14 2.30 -14.32
C ALA A 76 2.62 2.30 -14.70
N HIS A 77 3.28 3.40 -14.37
CA HIS A 77 4.72 3.55 -14.42
C HIS A 77 5.19 3.94 -13.02
N VAL A 78 6.00 3.08 -12.41
CA VAL A 78 6.51 3.27 -11.06
C VAL A 78 8.03 3.36 -11.13
N VAL A 79 8.59 4.36 -10.44
CA VAL A 79 10.03 4.52 -10.25
C VAL A 79 10.27 4.62 -8.76
N TRP A 80 11.10 3.73 -8.23
CA TRP A 80 11.44 3.64 -6.81
C TRP A 80 12.95 3.52 -6.64
N ASP A 81 13.52 4.39 -5.82
CA ASP A 81 14.91 4.37 -5.37
C ASP A 81 14.94 4.98 -3.96
N ALA A 82 15.01 4.10 -2.97
CA ALA A 82 14.98 4.47 -1.56
C ALA A 82 16.22 5.27 -1.13
N ASP A 83 17.39 4.92 -1.68
CA ASP A 83 18.68 5.53 -1.33
C ASP A 83 18.71 7.01 -1.72
N ASN A 84 18.05 7.36 -2.83
CA ASN A 84 17.94 8.73 -3.32
C ASN A 84 16.60 9.41 -2.96
N GLY A 85 15.72 8.74 -2.21
CA GLY A 85 14.40 9.24 -1.85
C GLY A 85 13.51 9.53 -3.07
N VAL A 86 13.71 8.80 -4.17
CA VAL A 86 12.92 8.94 -5.38
C VAL A 86 11.78 7.94 -5.33
N PHE A 87 10.56 8.45 -5.38
CA PHE A 87 9.40 7.64 -5.59
C PHE A 87 8.40 8.37 -6.45
N THR A 88 8.15 7.86 -7.66
CA THR A 88 7.23 8.45 -8.62
C THR A 88 6.28 7.39 -9.13
N ILE A 89 5.00 7.75 -9.21
CA ILE A 89 3.96 6.91 -9.79
C ILE A 89 3.18 7.75 -10.78
N TYR A 90 3.02 7.21 -11.98
CA TYR A 90 2.11 7.72 -12.98
C TYR A 90 1.14 6.62 -13.41
N ILE A 91 -0.16 6.85 -13.20
CA ILE A 91 -1.20 5.89 -13.57
C ILE A 91 -2.13 6.53 -14.57
N THR A 92 -2.45 5.83 -15.65
CA THR A 92 -3.47 6.22 -16.62
C THR A 92 -4.50 5.11 -16.76
N GLY A 93 -5.75 5.43 -16.42
CA GLY A 93 -6.88 4.55 -16.58
C GLY A 93 -7.32 4.46 -18.04
N LYS A 94 -7.94 3.34 -18.40
CA LYS A 94 -8.35 3.06 -19.79
C LYS A 94 -9.22 4.15 -20.44
N ASP A 95 -10.05 4.82 -19.64
CA ASP A 95 -11.03 5.81 -20.10
C ASP A 95 -10.63 7.26 -19.78
N GLY A 96 -9.34 7.51 -19.49
CA GLY A 96 -8.79 8.86 -19.33
C GLY A 96 -8.39 9.31 -17.91
N PRO A 97 -8.97 8.82 -16.80
CA PRO A 97 -8.53 9.25 -15.47
C PRO A 97 -7.05 8.95 -15.22
N TYR A 98 -6.30 9.94 -14.77
CA TYR A 98 -4.88 9.78 -14.47
C TYR A 98 -4.52 10.34 -13.10
N VAL A 99 -3.38 9.90 -12.57
CA VAL A 99 -2.77 10.47 -11.37
C VAL A 99 -1.26 10.46 -11.50
N VAL A 100 -0.64 11.53 -11.04
CA VAL A 100 0.81 11.71 -10.92
C VAL A 100 1.10 11.93 -9.44
N PHE A 101 1.99 11.12 -8.90
CA PHE A 101 2.45 11.16 -7.52
C PHE A 101 3.96 11.17 -7.51
N TRP A 102 4.57 12.02 -6.68
CA TRP A 102 6.02 11.99 -6.48
C TRP A 102 6.41 12.40 -5.06
N ALA A 103 7.34 11.67 -4.48
CA ALA A 103 7.88 11.98 -3.18
C ALA A 103 8.75 13.25 -3.21
N ILE A 104 8.87 13.90 -2.05
CA ILE A 104 9.77 15.02 -1.81
C ILE A 104 11.03 14.43 -1.16
N PRO A 105 12.15 14.28 -1.91
CA PRO A 105 13.29 13.47 -1.46
C PRO A 105 13.86 13.88 -0.10
N SER A 106 13.93 15.20 0.16
CA SER A 106 14.45 15.75 1.42
C SER A 106 13.61 15.44 2.66
N THR A 107 12.45 14.78 2.50
CA THR A 107 11.53 14.46 3.61
C THR A 107 11.51 12.99 3.98
N PHE A 108 12.27 12.15 3.27
CA PHE A 108 12.37 10.72 3.56
C PHE A 108 12.94 10.45 4.95
N LYS A 109 12.28 9.54 5.64
CA LYS A 109 12.68 8.99 6.93
C LYS A 109 12.60 7.48 6.85
N ILE A 110 13.72 6.84 7.09
CA ILE A 110 13.80 5.39 7.23
C ILE A 110 13.32 5.04 8.64
N ILE A 111 12.25 4.26 8.74
CA ILE A 111 11.71 3.78 10.02
C ILE A 111 12.22 2.36 10.28
N ILE A 112 12.14 1.49 9.26
CA ILE A 112 12.68 0.14 9.26
C ILE A 112 13.28 -0.09 7.88
N ASP A 113 14.50 -0.61 7.80
CA ASP A 113 15.07 -1.06 6.54
C ASP A 113 15.86 -2.34 6.78
N THR A 114 15.17 -3.45 6.57
CA THR A 114 15.70 -4.80 6.70
C THR A 114 15.26 -5.61 5.49
N TYR A 115 15.94 -6.73 5.24
CA TYR A 115 15.58 -7.63 4.15
C TYR A 115 14.12 -8.13 4.25
N GLN A 116 13.61 -8.36 5.46
CA GLN A 116 12.26 -8.88 5.68
C GLN A 116 11.19 -7.79 5.72
N ARG A 117 11.58 -6.56 6.06
CA ARG A 117 10.62 -5.47 6.23
C ARG A 117 11.26 -4.12 5.96
N GLN A 118 10.58 -3.33 5.16
CA GLN A 118 10.95 -1.95 4.86
C GLN A 118 9.78 -1.03 5.15
N LYS A 119 10.06 0.05 5.88
CA LYS A 119 9.07 1.05 6.25
C LYS A 119 9.68 2.44 6.18
N TYR A 120 9.04 3.32 5.41
CA TYR A 120 9.47 4.70 5.22
C TYR A 120 8.32 5.67 5.50
N GLU A 121 8.68 6.85 5.99
CA GLU A 121 7.79 8.01 6.07
C GLU A 121 8.36 9.15 5.23
N PHE A 122 7.50 9.82 4.45
CA PHE A 122 7.91 10.93 3.61
C PHE A 122 6.71 11.81 3.26
N LYS A 123 6.99 13.01 2.75
CA LYS A 123 5.99 13.83 2.08
C LYS A 123 6.02 13.59 0.58
N ALA A 124 4.88 13.76 -0.06
CA ALA A 124 4.76 13.64 -1.51
C ALA A 124 3.81 14.69 -2.06
N ASN A 125 3.93 14.99 -3.33
CA ASN A 125 2.95 15.76 -4.07
C ASN A 125 2.11 14.82 -4.93
N ILE A 126 0.84 15.18 -5.10
CA ILE A 126 -0.08 14.47 -5.99
C ILE A 126 -0.90 15.46 -6.79
N HIS A 127 -1.20 15.13 -8.04
CA HIS A 127 -2.29 15.72 -8.80
C HIS A 127 -2.81 14.69 -9.82
N GLY A 128 -3.94 14.99 -10.43
CA GLY A 128 -4.54 14.12 -11.43
C GLY A 128 -5.95 14.55 -11.79
N THR A 129 -6.68 13.64 -12.44
CA THR A 129 -8.10 13.81 -12.71
C THR A 129 -8.85 14.03 -11.39
N GLU A 130 -9.60 15.12 -11.33
CA GLU A 130 -10.39 15.49 -10.17
C GLU A 130 -11.50 14.46 -9.93
N PRO A 131 -11.52 13.79 -8.75
CA PRO A 131 -12.57 12.82 -8.46
C PRO A 131 -13.95 13.44 -8.26
N ARG A 132 -14.02 14.73 -7.86
CA ARG A 132 -15.28 15.40 -7.51
C ARG A 132 -16.03 15.86 -8.75
N LYS A 133 -17.25 15.36 -8.95
CA LYS A 133 -18.06 15.60 -10.18
C LYS A 133 -18.37 17.06 -10.49
N HIS A 134 -18.35 17.94 -9.49
CA HIS A 134 -18.75 19.36 -9.61
C HIS A 134 -17.57 20.34 -9.58
N LYS A 135 -16.37 19.85 -9.90
CA LYS A 135 -15.14 20.63 -9.90
C LYS A 135 -14.46 20.60 -11.27
N ASP A 136 -13.42 21.40 -11.41
CA ASP A 136 -12.56 21.39 -12.60
C ASP A 136 -12.08 19.98 -12.88
N LEU A 137 -11.79 19.65 -14.15
CA LEU A 137 -11.37 18.29 -14.53
C LEU A 137 -10.04 17.86 -13.89
N LEU A 138 -9.25 18.81 -13.39
CA LEU A 138 -7.93 18.60 -12.82
C LEU A 138 -7.91 19.04 -11.36
N SER A 139 -7.41 18.17 -10.49
CA SER A 139 -7.10 18.52 -9.11
C SER A 139 -5.84 19.42 -9.05
N PRO A 140 -5.75 20.33 -8.07
CA PRO A 140 -4.51 21.06 -7.82
C PRO A 140 -3.41 20.09 -7.35
N THR A 141 -2.16 20.55 -7.35
CA THR A 141 -1.09 19.81 -6.65
C THR A 141 -1.30 19.89 -5.15
N ILE A 142 -1.39 18.73 -4.50
CA ILE A 142 -1.68 18.57 -3.08
C ILE A 142 -0.50 17.87 -2.42
N GLU A 143 0.01 18.46 -1.33
CA GLU A 143 1.01 17.81 -0.48
C GLU A 143 0.33 16.76 0.41
N LEU A 144 0.92 15.57 0.47
CA LEU A 144 0.52 14.42 1.26
C LEU A 144 1.63 14.01 2.24
N TYR A 145 1.21 13.43 3.36
CA TYR A 145 2.05 12.73 4.32
C TYR A 145 1.85 11.24 4.09
N CYS A 146 2.93 10.51 3.82
CA CYS A 146 2.91 9.16 3.30
C CYS A 146 3.67 8.18 4.19
N THR A 147 3.16 6.95 4.23
CA THR A 147 3.86 5.78 4.74
C THR A 147 3.99 4.76 3.62
N PHE A 148 5.19 4.21 3.44
CA PHE A 148 5.46 3.01 2.67
C PHE A 148 5.71 1.85 3.65
N ASP A 149 5.10 0.70 3.44
CA ASP A 149 5.32 -0.52 4.23
C ASP A 149 5.41 -1.72 3.27
N TYR A 150 6.46 -2.53 3.42
CA TYR A 150 6.74 -3.74 2.64
C TYR A 150 7.24 -4.82 3.60
N GLU A 151 6.72 -6.04 3.50
CA GLU A 151 7.02 -7.15 4.41
C GLU A 151 7.02 -8.47 3.64
N VAL A 152 8.11 -9.24 3.69
CA VAL A 152 8.36 -10.48 2.93
C VAL A 152 8.27 -11.72 3.80
#